data_AF-A0A5C6CRE6-F1
#
_entry.id   AF-A0A5C6CRE6-F1
#
_cell.length_a   1.000
_cell.length_b   1.000
_cell.length_c   1.000
_cell.angle_alpha   90.00
_cell.angle_beta   90.00
_cell.angle_gamma   90.00
#
_symmetry.space_group_name_H-M   'P 1'
#
loop_
_entity.id
_entity.type
_entity.pdbx_description
1 polymer ?
#
loop_
_entity_poly.entity_id
_entity_poly.type
_entity_poly.pdbx_seq_one_letter_code
_entity_poly.pdbx_strand_id
1 'polypeptide(L)' 'MTIKKEAPKIGDMYRCAKCNLEIHVTNGCDCQDCKAEFNCCGKSMDRVTSLPVQNA' A
#
# COMPACT_ATOMS: atom_id res chain seq x y z
N MET A 1 6.70 7.93 -15.34
CA MET A 1 6.50 8.43 -13.96
C MET A 1 6.64 7.24 -13.02
N THR A 2 7.83 7.05 -12.46
CA THR A 2 8.16 5.89 -11.62
C THR A 2 7.67 6.20 -10.21
N ILE A 3 6.48 5.70 -9.84
CA ILE A 3 6.02 5.76 -8.45
C ILE A 3 7.02 4.93 -7.66
N LYS A 4 7.92 5.58 -6.90
CA LYS A 4 8.79 4.90 -5.94
C LYS A 4 7.86 4.20 -4.96
N LYS A 5 7.73 2.87 -5.06
CA LYS A 5 7.03 2.07 -4.06
C LYS A 5 7.85 2.16 -2.78
N GLU A 6 7.42 3.01 -1.86
CA GLU A 6 7.99 3.11 -0.53
C GLU A 6 7.75 1.81 0.24
N ALA A 7 8.63 1.52 1.19
CA ALA A 7 8.44 0.41 2.12
C ALA A 7 7.07 0.55 2.83
N PRO A 8 6.28 -0.53 2.94
CA PRO A 8 5.03 -0.51 3.67
C PRO A 8 5.32 -0.18 5.14
N LYS A 9 4.55 0.76 5.69
CA LYS A 9 4.65 1.20 7.09
C LYS A 9 3.52 0.57 7.90
N ILE A 10 3.75 0.43 9.20
CA ILE A 10 2.69 0.03 10.14
C ILE A 10 1.49 0.97 10.00
N GLY A 11 0.29 0.39 9.97
CA GLY A 11 -0.96 1.11 9.74
C GLY A 11 -1.34 1.25 8.27
N ASP A 12 -0.45 0.94 7.32
CA ASP A 12 -0.81 1.01 5.90
C ASP A 12 -1.92 0.03 5.53
N MET A 13 -2.82 0.50 4.67
CA MET A 13 -3.92 -0.29 4.14
C MET A 13 -3.80 -0.38 2.63
N TYR A 14 -3.94 -1.60 2.11
CA TYR A 14 -4.00 -1.88 0.68
C TYR A 14 -5.35 -2.50 0.36
N ARG A 15 -6.00 -2.00 -0.69
CA ARG A 15 -7.29 -2.52 -1.15
C ARG A 15 -7.18 -3.01 -2.59
N CYS A 16 -7.78 -4.17 -2.88
CA CYS A 16 -7.95 -4.64 -4.24
C CYS A 16 -9.18 -3.98 -4.87
N ALA A 17 -8.99 -3.22 -5.94
CA ALA A 17 -10.08 -2.57 -6.67
C ALA A 17 -11.09 -3.55 -7.32
N LYS A 18 -10.74 -4.84 -7.47
CA LYS A 18 -11.62 -5.83 -8.12
C LYS A 18 -12.53 -6.57 -7.14
N CYS A 19 -11.96 -7.10 -6.07
CA CYS A 19 -12.68 -7.96 -5.12
C CYS A 19 -12.87 -7.34 -3.73
N ASN A 20 -12.39 -6.11 -3.52
CA ASN A 20 -12.44 -5.40 -2.25
C ASN A 20 -11.67 -6.08 -1.10
N LEU A 21 -10.75 -7.00 -1.39
CA LEU A 21 -9.83 -7.55 -0.39
C LEU A 21 -8.98 -6.42 0.20
N GLU A 22 -8.86 -6.41 1.53
CA GLU A 22 -8.06 -5.45 2.27
C GLU A 22 -6.90 -6.13 3.00
N ILE A 23 -5.73 -5.50 2.95
CA ILE A 23 -4.54 -5.88 3.70
C ILE A 23 -4.20 -4.71 4.61
N HIS A 24 -4.13 -4.97 5.91
CA HIS A 24 -3.64 -4.03 6.89
C HIS A 24 -2.24 -4.45 7.34
N VAL A 25 -1.27 -3.54 7.20
CA VAL A 25 0.10 -3.75 7.63
C VAL A 25 0.19 -3.56 9.15
N THR A 26 0.26 -4.67 9.88
CA THR A 26 0.42 -4.67 11.34
C THR A 26 1.87 -4.52 11.78
N ASN A 27 2.83 -4.80 10.90
CA ASN A 27 4.24 -4.53 11.10
C ASN A 27 4.88 -4.06 9.79
N GLY A 28 5.62 -2.96 9.86
CA GLY A 28 6.27 -2.35 8.70
C GLY A 28 7.55 -3.07 8.28
N CYS A 29 8.11 -2.68 7.14
CA CYS A 29 9.41 -3.14 6.67
C CYS A 29 10.49 -2.07 6.93
N ASP A 30 11.51 -2.42 7.74
CA ASP A 30 12.61 -1.51 8.10
C ASP A 30 13.85 -1.66 7.18
N CYS A 31 13.77 -2.49 6.14
CA CYS A 31 14.87 -2.68 5.20
C CYS A 31 15.11 -1.39 4.38
N GLN A 32 16.38 -0.96 4.26
CA GLN A 32 16.77 0.24 3.49
C GLN A 32 16.31 0.21 2.03
N ASP A 33 16.28 -0.98 1.40
CA ASP A 33 15.87 -1.19 0.01
C ASP A 33 14.60 -2.05 -0.11
N CYS A 34 13.65 -1.90 0.82
CA CYS A 34 12.43 -2.70 0.80
C CYS A 34 11.60 -2.44 -0.46
N LYS A 35 11.37 -3.48 -1.26
CA LYS A 35 10.47 -3.47 -2.42
C LYS A 35 9.35 -4.48 -2.20
N ALA A 36 8.36 -4.09 -1.40
CA ALA A 36 7.17 -4.92 -1.22
C ALA A 36 6.16 -4.66 -2.34
N GLU A 37 5.62 -5.73 -2.93
CA GLU A 37 4.56 -5.64 -3.93
C GLU A 37 3.38 -6.51 -3.52
N PHE A 38 2.22 -5.89 -3.31
CA PHE A 38 0.98 -6.59 -3.01
C PHE A 38 0.16 -6.74 -4.29
N ASN A 39 -0.10 -7.98 -4.70
CA ASN A 39 -0.86 -8.30 -5.90
C ASN A 39 -2.12 -9.11 -5.53
N CYS A 40 -3.26 -8.70 -6.06
CA CYS A 40 -4.53 -9.41 -5.90
C CYS A 40 -5.31 -9.41 -7.23
N CYS A 41 -5.96 -10.54 -7.56
CA CYS A 41 -6.65 -10.73 -8.84
C CYS A 41 -5.77 -10.48 -10.10
N GLY A 42 -4.46 -10.72 -10.00
CA GLY A 42 -3.51 -10.51 -11.08
C GLY A 42 -3.13 -9.04 -11.33
N LYS A 43 -3.48 -8.11 -10.41
CA LYS A 43 -3.12 -6.69 -10.48
C LYS A 43 -2.49 -6.23 -9.16
N SER A 44 -1.66 -5.19 -9.22
CA SER A 44 -1.16 -4.50 -8.02
C SER A 44 -2.33 -3.93 -7.23
N MET A 45 -2.27 -4.05 -5.91
CA MET A 45 -3.24 -3.45 -4.99
C MET A 45 -2.95 -1.96 -4.81
N ASP A 46 -4.00 -1.21 -4.48
CA ASP A 46 -3.93 0.23 -4.25
C ASP A 46 -3.67 0.50 -2.76
N ARG A 47 -2.70 1.38 -2.45
CA ARG A 47 -2.49 1.86 -1.08
C ARG A 47 -3.57 2.91 -0.78
N VAL A 48 -4.46 2.61 0.15
CA VAL A 48 -5.61 3.46 0.52
C VAL A 48 -5.37 4.23 1.82
N THR A 49 -4.22 4.07 2.48
CA THR A 49 -3.83 4.85 3.66
C THR A 49 -3.35 6.28 3.38
N SER A 50 -3.36 6.74 2.13
CA SER A 50 -3.13 8.16 1.85
C SER A 50 -4.30 8.96 2.43
N LEU A 51 -4.13 9.57 3.60
CA LEU A 51 -5.01 10.64 4.06
C LEU A 51 -5.08 11.67 2.93
N PRO A 52 -6.25 11.94 2.31
CA PRO A 52 -6.42 13.21 1.63
C PRO A 52 -6.60 14.23 2.75
N VAL A 53 -5.50 14.75 3.30
CA VAL A 53 -5.58 16.08 3.92
C VAL A 53 -5.71 17.06 2.74
N GLN A 54 -6.89 17.11 2.15
CA GLN A 54 -7.34 18.32 1.49
C GLN A 54 -7.65 19.28 2.62
N ASN A 55 -6.67 20.12 2.96
CA ASN A 55 -6.93 21.29 3.78
C ASN A 55 -8.04 22.08 3.07
N ALA A 56 -9.21 22.12 3.70
CA ALA A 56 -10.32 23.00 3.32
C ALA A 56 -10.07 24.41 3.88
#